data_AF-A0A0M3JD07-F1
#
_entry.id   AF-A0A0M3JD07-F1
#
_cell.length_a   1.000
_cell.length_b   1.000
_cell.length_c   1.000
_cell.angle_alpha   90.00
_cell.angle_beta   90.00
_cell.angle_gamma   90.00
#
_symmetry.space_group_name_H-M   'P 1'
#
loop_
_entity.id
_entity.type
_entity.pdbx_description
1 polymer ?
#
loop_
_entity_poly.entity_id
_entity_poly.type
_entity_poly.pdbx_seq_one_letter_code
_entity_poly.pdbx_strand_id
1 'polypeptide(L)'
;MFDTYQSMLIHSCVLIDVSTGINRTVIDENGCSQDTSVMDTPDYVEPLTAFAVGKAVKFPDSPLIRMKCQLKFCDRLLGECEAILVGLF
;
A
#
# COMPACT_ATOMS: atom_id res chain seq x y z
N MET A 1 -24.99 -2.68 8.09
CA MET A 1 -23.92 -2.21 7.20
C MET A 1 -22.64 -2.87 7.68
N PHE A 2 -22.08 -3.80 6.92
CA PHE A 2 -20.96 -4.65 7.34
C PHE A 2 -19.60 -3.93 7.29
N ASP A 3 -19.48 -2.89 6.46
CA ASP A 3 -18.24 -2.12 6.27
C ASP A 3 -17.79 -1.34 7.51
N THR A 4 -18.70 -1.10 8.47
CA THR A 4 -18.38 -0.36 9.71
C THR A 4 -17.40 -1.09 10.62
N TYR A 5 -17.34 -2.42 10.52
CA TYR A 5 -16.51 -3.28 11.38
C TYR A 5 -15.27 -3.82 10.67
N GLN A 6 -15.14 -3.58 9.37
CA GLN A 6 -13.99 -4.01 8.60
C GLN A 6 -13.02 -2.84 8.39
N SER A 7 -11.73 -3.14 8.35
CA SER A 7 -10.70 -2.19 7.95
C SER A 7 -9.69 -2.89 7.04
N MET A 8 -8.76 -2.12 6.50
CA MET A 8 -7.66 -2.66 5.70
C MET A 8 -6.35 -1.96 6.01
N LEU A 9 -5.26 -2.67 5.74
CA LEU A 9 -3.92 -2.15 5.57
C LEU A 9 -3.50 -2.39 4.11
N ILE A 10 -2.95 -1.37 3.45
CA ILE A 10 -2.13 -1.55 2.27
C ILE A 10 -0.85 -2.23 2.74
N HIS A 11 -0.82 -3.56 2.67
CA HIS A 11 0.26 -4.37 3.22
C HIS A 11 1.54 -4.19 2.44
N SER A 12 1.51 -4.16 1.11
CA SER A 12 2.72 -3.90 0.31
C SER A 12 2.35 -3.45 -1.08
N CYS A 13 3.22 -2.67 -1.72
CA CYS A 13 3.05 -2.27 -3.12
C CYS A 13 4.38 -2.38 -3.86
N VAL A 14 4.32 -2.89 -5.08
CA VAL A 14 5.47 -3.04 -5.97
C VAL A 14 5.20 -2.33 -7.30
N LEU A 15 6.21 -1.62 -7.79
CA LEU A 15 6.29 -1.19 -9.18
C LEU A 15 6.98 -2.27 -9.98
N ILE A 16 6.40 -2.65 -11.10
CA ILE A 16 6.86 -3.72 -11.97
C ILE A 16 7.12 -3.13 -13.35
N ASP A 17 8.32 -3.33 -13.85
CA ASP A 17 8.63 -3.16 -15.26
C ASP A 17 7.92 -4.26 -16.06
N VAL A 18 6.99 -3.86 -16.92
CA VAL A 18 6.17 -4.81 -17.70
C VAL A 18 7.00 -5.53 -18.76
N SER A 19 8.10 -4.93 -19.22
CA SER A 19 8.95 -5.48 -20.27
C SER A 19 9.96 -6.49 -19.73
N THR A 20 10.59 -6.20 -18.59
CA THR A 20 11.66 -7.04 -18.01
C THR A 20 11.20 -7.91 -16.85
N GLY A 21 10.08 -7.57 -16.21
CA GLY A 21 9.60 -8.22 -14.99
C GLY A 21 10.35 -7.78 -13.71
N ILE A 22 11.34 -6.90 -13.83
CA ILE A 22 12.03 -6.31 -12.68
C ILE A 22 11.01 -5.56 -11.82
N ASN A 23 11.10 -5.73 -10.51
CA ASN A 23 10.21 -5.05 -9.58
C ASN A 23 10.96 -4.29 -8.50
N ARG A 24 10.29 -3.28 -7.95
CA ARG A 24 10.75 -2.48 -6.83
C ARG A 24 9.62 -2.28 -5.84
N THR A 25 9.84 -2.67 -4.60
CA THR A 25 8.91 -2.40 -3.50
C THR A 25 8.92 -0.90 -3.21
N VAL A 26 7.73 -0.30 -3.22
CA VAL A 26 7.51 1.12 -2.89
C VAL A 26 6.79 1.29 -1.56
N ILE A 27 5.93 0.34 -1.20
CA ILE A 27 5.35 0.22 0.15
C ILE A 27 5.75 -1.15 0.71
N ASP A 28 6.35 -1.18 1.89
CA ASP A 28 6.77 -2.41 2.59
C ASP A 28 5.62 -3.09 3.32
N GLU A 29 5.87 -4.28 3.89
CA GLU A 29 4.90 -5.16 4.59
C GLU A 29 4.20 -4.50 5.79
N ASN A 30 4.74 -3.40 6.31
CA ASN A 30 4.14 -2.63 7.41
C ASN A 30 3.21 -1.54 6.88
N GLY A 31 3.06 -1.41 5.56
CA GLY A 31 2.33 -0.33 4.93
C GLY A 31 3.08 1.00 4.93
N CYS A 32 4.41 0.98 5.09
CA CYS A 32 5.23 2.18 5.09
C CYS A 32 5.92 2.40 3.74
N SER A 33 6.09 3.65 3.33
CA SER A 33 6.88 3.94 2.13
C SER A 33 8.35 3.59 2.32
N GLN A 34 8.93 2.95 1.31
CA GLN A 34 10.37 2.67 1.22
C GLN A 34 11.16 3.81 0.57
N ASP A 35 10.48 4.67 -0.18
CA ASP A 35 11.08 5.84 -0.84
C ASP A 35 10.01 6.91 -1.08
N THR A 36 9.97 7.90 -0.18
CA THR A 36 9.04 9.03 -0.24
C THR A 36 9.29 9.96 -1.43
N SER A 37 10.43 9.81 -2.13
CA SER A 37 10.63 10.51 -3.40
C SER A 37 9.75 9.94 -4.52
N VAL A 38 9.32 8.67 -4.41
CA VAL A 38 8.47 7.97 -5.39
C VAL A 38 7.02 7.99 -4.96
N MET A 39 6.72 7.62 -3.71
CA MET A 39 5.36 7.50 -3.18
C MET A 39 5.38 7.71 -1.67
N ASP A 40 4.46 8.53 -1.17
CA ASP A 40 4.33 8.77 0.26
C ASP A 40 3.74 7.55 0.99
N THR A 41 3.90 7.50 2.31
CA THR A 41 3.23 6.49 3.14
C THR A 41 1.71 6.65 3.02
N PRO A 42 0.94 5.57 2.79
CA PRO A 42 -0.50 5.68 2.68
C PRO A 42 -1.18 6.18 3.96
N ASP A 43 -2.05 7.16 3.80
CA ASP A 43 -2.94 7.70 4.82
C ASP A 43 -4.30 7.02 4.77
N TYR A 44 -4.82 6.63 5.94
CA TYR A 44 -6.11 5.97 6.08
C TYR A 44 -7.16 6.98 6.53
N VAL A 45 -8.06 7.37 5.62
CA VAL A 45 -9.04 8.45 5.85
C VAL A 45 -10.32 7.90 6.48
N GLU A 46 -10.83 6.80 5.95
CA GLU A 46 -12.04 6.12 6.39
C GLU A 46 -11.80 4.60 6.40
N PRO A 47 -12.64 3.79 7.08
CA PRO A 47 -12.56 2.34 6.95
C PRO A 47 -12.55 1.94 5.46
N LEU A 48 -11.64 1.03 5.11
CA LEU A 48 -11.49 0.54 3.73
C LEU A 48 -11.10 1.59 2.68
N THR A 49 -10.70 2.80 3.09
CA THR A 49 -10.25 3.86 2.19
C THR A 49 -8.87 4.37 2.60
N ALA A 50 -7.92 4.31 1.68
CA ALA A 50 -6.57 4.80 1.87
C ALA A 50 -6.10 5.60 0.65
N PHE A 51 -5.25 6.59 0.87
CA PHE A 51 -4.71 7.46 -0.15
C PHE A 51 -3.21 7.64 0.03
N ALA A 52 -2.47 7.78 -1.08
CA ALA A 52 -1.06 8.13 -1.07
C ALA A 52 -0.76 9.03 -2.27
N VAL A 53 0.07 10.04 -2.08
CA VAL A 53 0.58 10.85 -3.19
C VAL A 53 1.80 10.15 -3.78
N GLY A 54 1.84 10.01 -5.09
CA GLY A 54 2.99 9.47 -5.82
C GLY A 54 3.46 10.39 -6.92
N LYS A 55 4.75 10.31 -7.26
CA LYS A 55 5.31 10.98 -8.44
C LYS A 55 5.32 10.01 -9.62
N ALA A 56 5.14 10.56 -10.82
CA ALA A 56 5.30 9.78 -12.03
C ALA A 56 6.77 9.35 -12.19
N VAL A 57 7.03 8.05 -12.23
CA VAL A 57 8.37 7.46 -12.37
C VAL A 57 8.39 6.47 -13.53
N LYS A 58 9.60 6.10 -13.97
CA LYS A 58 9.82 5.04 -14.96
C LYS A 58 11.09 4.26 -14.65
N PHE A 59 11.17 3.04 -15.17
CA PHE A 59 12.47 2.37 -15.31
C PHE A 59 13.22 2.96 -16.52
N PRO A 60 14.55 2.99 -16.53
CA PRO A 60 15.34 3.64 -17.59
C PRO A 60 14.94 3.18 -19.01
N ASP A 61 14.73 1.89 -19.19
CA ASP A 61 14.52 1.24 -20.49
C ASP A 61 13.06 0.82 -20.75
N SER A 62 12.13 1.16 -19.85
CA SER A 62 10.73 0.72 -19.97
C SER A 62 9.77 1.90 -20.10
N PRO A 63 8.90 1.90 -21.13
CA PRO A 63 7.91 2.94 -21.33
C PRO A 63 6.66 2.75 -20.44
N LEU A 64 6.50 1.58 -19.81
CA LEU A 64 5.29 1.22 -19.07
C LEU A 64 5.64 0.54 -17.74
N ILE A 65 5.03 1.02 -16.67
CA ILE A 65 5.10 0.39 -15.35
C ILE A 65 3.72 -0.14 -14.95
N ARG A 66 3.71 -1.19 -14.14
CA ARG A 66 2.52 -1.68 -13.46
C ARG A 66 2.72 -1.57 -11.95
N MET A 67 1.79 -0.92 -11.27
CA MET A 67 1.72 -0.97 -9.81
C MET A 67 0.83 -2.14 -9.39
N LYS A 68 1.28 -2.92 -8.41
CA LYS A 68 0.52 -4.00 -7.78
C LYS A 68 0.63 -3.87 -6.27
N CYS A 69 -0.52 -3.84 -5.59
CA CYS A 69 -0.58 -3.82 -4.13
C CYS A 69 -1.23 -5.09 -3.57
N GLN A 70 -0.79 -5.48 -2.38
CA GLN A 70 -1.43 -6.48 -1.54
C GLN A 70 -2.15 -5.76 -0.40
N LEU A 71 -3.39 -6.16 -0.14
CA LEU A 71 -4.20 -5.61 0.94
C LEU A 71 -4.37 -6.68 2.01
N LYS A 72 -4.34 -6.27 3.28
CA LYS A 72 -4.69 -7.10 4.43
C LYS A 72 -5.95 -6.54 5.06
N PHE A 73 -6.99 -7.36 5.12
CA PHE A 73 -8.25 -7.01 5.78
C PHE A 73 -8.23 -7.43 7.24
N CYS A 74 -9.01 -6.76 8.07
CA CYS A 74 -9.18 -7.11 9.48
C CYS A 74 -10.57 -6.76 10.00
N ASP A 75 -11.01 -7.51 11.01
CA ASP A 75 -12.24 -7.25 11.74
C ASP A 75 -11.95 -6.49 13.05
N ARG A 76 -12.62 -5.35 13.25
CA ARG A 76 -12.50 -4.50 14.43
C ARG A 76 -13.20 -5.08 15.66
N LEU A 77 -14.29 -5.83 15.48
CA LEU A 77 -15.01 -6.46 16.59
C LEU A 77 -14.22 -7.62 17.19
N LEU A 78 -13.41 -8.28 16.36
CA LEU A 78 -12.50 -9.34 16.79
C LEU A 78 -11.13 -8.83 17.27
N GLY A 79 -10.90 -7.51 17.24
CA GLY A 79 -9.63 -6.89 17.65
C GLY A 79 -8.47 -7.12 16.68
N GLU A 80 -8.71 -7.69 15.51
CA GLU A 80 -7.65 -8.07 14.54
C GLU A 80 -6.92 -6.85 13.96
N CYS A 81 -7.58 -5.69 13.96
CA CYS A 81 -7.01 -4.47 13.43
C CYS A 81 -5.95 -3.84 14.36
N GLU A 82 -5.94 -4.14 15.65
CA GLU A 82 -4.92 -3.63 16.57
C GLU A 82 -3.53 -4.17 16.21
N ALA A 83 -3.44 -5.46 15.89
CA ALA A 83 -2.18 -6.08 15.44
C ALA A 83 -1.63 -5.52 14.12
N ILE A 84 -2.41 -4.73 13.40
CA ILE A 84 -2.10 -4.20 12.07
C ILE A 84 -1.87 -2.68 12.11
N LEU A 85 -2.63 -1.95 12.92
CA LEU A 85 -2.61 -0.49 12.99
C LEU A 85 -1.70 0.08 14.09
N VAL A 86 -1.11 -0.77 14.95
CA VAL A 86 -0.19 -0.35 16.04
C VAL A 86 1.15 0.23 15.54
N GLY A 87 1.42 0.20 14.22
CA GLY A 87 2.59 0.87 13.61
C GLY A 87 2.35 2.31 13.12
N LEU A 88 1.16 2.89 13.30
CA LEU A 88 0.76 4.20 12.75
C LEU A 88 0.77 5.36 13.78
N PHE A 89 1.39 5.18 14.94
CA PHE A 89 1.53 6.21 15.98
C PHE A 89 2.99 6.60 16.24
#